data_AF-A0A5C4PE54-F1
#
_entry.id   AF-A0A5C4PE54-F1
#
_cell.length_a   1.000
_cell.length_b   1.000
_cell.length_c   1.000
_cell.angle_alpha   90.00
_cell.angle_beta   90.00
_cell.angle_gamma   90.00
#
_symmetry.space_group_name_H-M   'P 1'
#
loop_
_entity.id
_entity.type
_entity.pdbx_description
1 polymer ?
#
loop_
_entity_poly.entity_id
_entity_poly.type
_entity_poly.pdbx_seq_one_letter_code
_entity_poly.pdbx_strand_id
1 'polypeptide(L)'
;MTRKSTFMRAATVAAVLVGAWQTGPYAWAATQGSQDPKAEPWYQAWLKVTANPDVDIRKTKPSLRWRTDMDTLYRGDTTGQGLSAFQDGLLPKAAGIPESEWIYNWYNHAGGSAGTVFSSTTRSQFIAQHYASEWVYEFKAPHGIDQEQSGGPFPREVEISFPGGVKGSFINKACKATNLANCVTNPDYREPTGHETMQQVAAIPIDWNRLEPPEGLAWVTTKEPLWAVGSTTINPVQGADALSQGLQAWNALPPNLRLATQPESPLAQSVVVAFHDYGEAKLWATEQASNGGWVYEVRPNTVAVDLSGRSTGAREGAYAFIGGIKGGLLMNARRFEKGLSEPVECIGIEKEVCRLERRHQ
;
A
#
# COMPACT_ATOMS: atom_id res chain seq x y z
N MET A 1 36.88 -6.54 -74.46
CA MET A 1 35.95 -7.46 -73.77
C MET A 1 36.62 -7.96 -72.51
N THR A 2 36.28 -7.39 -71.36
CA THR A 2 36.89 -7.75 -70.08
C THR A 2 35.82 -7.59 -69.01
N ARG A 3 35.32 -8.74 -68.53
CA ARG A 3 34.23 -8.87 -67.55
C ARG A 3 34.70 -8.35 -66.19
N LYS A 4 33.93 -7.45 -65.58
CA LYS A 4 34.07 -7.05 -64.19
C LYS A 4 33.17 -7.95 -63.34
N SER A 5 33.80 -8.71 -62.45
CA SER A 5 33.17 -9.56 -61.44
C SER A 5 32.82 -8.75 -60.21
N THR A 6 31.58 -8.89 -59.76
CA THR A 6 30.98 -8.23 -58.59
C THR A 6 31.49 -8.88 -57.30
N PHE A 7 32.07 -8.08 -56.39
CA PHE A 7 32.41 -8.51 -55.03
C PHE A 7 31.18 -8.40 -54.13
N MET A 8 30.67 -9.53 -53.63
CA MET A 8 29.76 -9.57 -52.48
C MET A 8 30.59 -9.57 -51.19
N ARG A 9 30.47 -8.50 -50.39
CA ARG A 9 31.00 -8.45 -49.02
C ARG A 9 30.00 -9.15 -48.09
N ALA A 10 30.38 -10.32 -47.58
CA ALA A 10 29.72 -10.94 -46.43
C ALA A 10 30.08 -10.13 -45.18
N ALA A 11 29.09 -9.48 -44.56
CA ALA A 11 29.23 -8.88 -43.24
C ALA A 11 28.95 -9.97 -42.19
N THR A 12 30.01 -10.52 -41.63
CA THR A 12 29.98 -11.29 -40.38
C THR A 12 29.60 -10.35 -39.23
N VAL A 13 28.39 -10.48 -38.71
CA VAL A 13 28.02 -9.89 -37.41
C VAL A 13 28.60 -10.78 -36.33
N ALA A 14 29.71 -10.35 -35.74
CA ALA A 14 30.22 -10.91 -34.50
C ALA A 14 29.27 -10.48 -33.37
N ALA A 15 28.42 -11.41 -32.91
CA ALA A 15 27.66 -11.23 -31.68
C ALA A 15 28.64 -11.31 -30.51
N VAL A 16 28.99 -10.14 -29.97
CA VAL A 16 29.74 -10.02 -28.72
C VAL A 16 28.78 -10.39 -27.58
N LEU A 17 28.76 -11.67 -27.22
CA LEU A 17 28.19 -12.14 -25.96
C LEU A 17 29.15 -11.77 -24.83
N VAL A 18 29.00 -10.55 -24.30
CA VAL A 18 29.63 -10.15 -23.04
C VAL A 18 28.55 -9.56 -22.15
N GLY A 19 28.02 -10.42 -21.29
CA GLY A 19 27.23 -10.07 -20.13
C GLY A 19 27.46 -11.16 -19.12
N ALA A 20 28.60 -11.12 -18.44
CA ALA A 20 28.90 -11.98 -17.32
C ALA A 20 27.81 -11.77 -16.26
N TRP A 21 27.00 -12.80 -16.04
CA TRP A 21 26.05 -12.87 -14.94
C TRP A 21 26.87 -12.90 -13.65
N GLN A 22 26.98 -11.77 -12.97
CA GLN A 22 27.39 -11.77 -11.57
C GLN A 22 26.25 -12.39 -10.77
N THR A 23 26.42 -13.66 -10.38
CA THR A 23 25.59 -14.35 -9.40
C THR A 23 25.83 -13.70 -8.03
N GLY A 24 25.09 -12.63 -7.73
CA GLY A 24 24.97 -12.10 -6.37
C GLY A 24 24.03 -12.98 -5.51
N PRO A 25 24.18 -12.99 -4.18
CA PRO A 25 23.43 -13.86 -3.26
C PRO A 25 21.93 -13.49 -3.06
N TYR A 26 21.35 -12.73 -3.98
CA TYR A 26 20.01 -12.10 -3.83
C TYR A 26 19.01 -12.54 -4.92
N ALA A 27 19.25 -13.68 -5.58
CA ALA A 27 18.49 -14.12 -6.75
C ALA A 27 17.09 -14.70 -6.47
N TRP A 28 16.63 -14.77 -5.22
CA TRP A 28 15.32 -15.36 -4.88
C TRP A 28 14.14 -14.42 -5.16
N ALA A 29 14.38 -13.11 -5.31
CA ALA A 29 13.36 -12.13 -5.68
C ALA A 29 13.13 -12.00 -7.20
N ALA A 30 14.04 -12.55 -8.03
CA ALA A 30 14.02 -12.34 -9.49
C ALA A 30 12.85 -13.06 -10.20
N THR A 31 12.20 -14.02 -9.57
CA THR A 31 11.06 -14.76 -10.14
C THR A 31 9.72 -14.03 -10.00
N GLN A 32 9.65 -12.90 -9.28
CA GLN A 32 8.43 -12.08 -9.20
C GLN A 32 8.46 -10.81 -10.07
N GLY A 33 9.54 -10.54 -10.81
CA GLY A 33 9.80 -9.20 -11.36
C GLY A 33 10.19 -9.13 -12.84
N SER A 34 9.65 -9.97 -13.72
CA SER A 34 9.97 -9.92 -15.16
C SER A 34 8.74 -9.86 -16.09
N GLN A 35 7.61 -9.34 -15.62
CA GLN A 35 6.58 -8.84 -16.52
C GLN A 35 6.79 -7.33 -16.70
N ASP A 36 6.67 -6.83 -17.94
CA ASP A 36 6.66 -5.39 -18.22
C ASP A 36 5.68 -4.74 -17.22
N PRO A 37 6.15 -3.90 -16.28
CA PRO A 37 5.29 -3.32 -15.26
C PRO A 37 4.12 -2.55 -15.86
N LYS A 38 4.28 -2.05 -17.09
CA LYS A 38 3.21 -1.35 -17.81
C LYS A 38 2.14 -2.30 -18.34
N ALA A 39 2.39 -3.60 -18.46
CA ALA A 39 1.39 -4.56 -18.95
C ALA A 39 0.36 -4.98 -17.89
N GLU A 40 0.56 -4.61 -16.61
CA GLU A 40 -0.35 -4.96 -15.52
C GLU A 40 -1.76 -4.32 -15.75
N PRO A 41 -2.85 -5.10 -15.75
CA PRO A 41 -4.19 -4.60 -16.08
C PRO A 41 -4.66 -3.43 -15.20
N TRP A 42 -4.34 -3.43 -13.90
CA TRP A 42 -4.70 -2.34 -13.00
C TRP A 42 -3.94 -1.05 -13.32
N TYR A 43 -2.68 -1.14 -13.75
CA TYR A 43 -1.87 0.02 -14.12
C TYR A 43 -2.39 0.65 -15.42
N GLN A 44 -2.78 -0.17 -16.38
CA GLN A 44 -3.45 0.29 -17.61
C GLN A 44 -4.82 0.92 -17.33
N ALA A 45 -5.58 0.35 -16.40
CA ALA A 45 -6.85 0.93 -15.96
C ALA A 45 -6.65 2.30 -15.30
N TRP A 46 -5.65 2.43 -14.43
CA TRP A 46 -5.27 3.71 -13.82
C TRP A 46 -4.86 4.77 -14.87
N LEU A 47 -4.03 4.40 -15.85
CA LEU A 47 -3.63 5.31 -16.92
C LEU A 47 -4.80 5.85 -17.75
N LYS A 48 -5.94 5.13 -17.81
CA LYS A 48 -7.14 5.62 -18.50
C LYS A 48 -7.85 6.74 -17.73
N VAL A 49 -7.66 6.83 -16.42
CA VAL A 49 -8.42 7.77 -15.56
C VAL A 49 -7.56 8.89 -14.98
N THR A 50 -6.26 8.69 -14.80
CA THR A 50 -5.39 9.64 -14.08
C THR A 50 -5.12 10.93 -14.87
N ALA A 51 -5.34 12.08 -14.24
CA ALA A 51 -4.96 13.37 -14.82
C ALA A 51 -3.44 13.61 -14.77
N ASN A 52 -2.75 12.98 -13.81
CA ASN A 52 -1.30 13.11 -13.62
C ASN A 52 -0.65 11.71 -13.58
N PRO A 53 -0.06 11.25 -14.70
CA PRO A 53 0.59 9.94 -14.77
C PRO A 53 2.01 9.92 -14.15
N ASP A 54 2.54 11.06 -13.69
CA ASP A 54 3.87 11.13 -13.08
C ASP A 54 3.89 10.62 -11.63
N VAL A 55 2.72 10.34 -11.04
CA VAL A 55 2.62 9.71 -9.73
C VAL A 55 3.23 8.31 -9.78
N ASP A 56 4.18 8.04 -8.89
CA ASP A 56 4.69 6.69 -8.67
C ASP A 56 3.67 5.87 -7.86
N ILE A 57 2.62 5.44 -8.56
CA ILE A 57 1.46 4.74 -7.96
C ILE A 57 1.85 3.42 -7.28
N ARG A 58 2.99 2.82 -7.64
CA ARG A 58 3.48 1.59 -6.98
C ARG A 58 3.96 1.88 -5.56
N LYS A 59 4.30 3.11 -5.23
CA LYS A 59 4.64 3.54 -3.87
C LYS A 59 3.42 3.98 -3.04
N THR A 60 2.21 3.85 -3.58
CA THR A 60 0.97 4.13 -2.83
C THR A 60 0.89 3.25 -1.58
N LYS A 61 0.44 3.83 -0.48
CA LYS A 61 0.28 3.17 0.82
C LYS A 61 -1.20 3.21 1.26
N PRO A 62 -1.66 2.23 2.07
CA PRO A 62 -0.96 0.99 2.39
C PRO A 62 -0.89 0.08 1.16
N SER A 63 0.23 -0.63 1.02
CA SER A 63 0.41 -1.68 0.02
C SER A 63 1.24 -2.75 0.67
N LEU A 64 0.75 -3.99 0.77
CA LEU A 64 1.51 -5.08 1.37
C LEU A 64 2.82 -5.28 0.60
N ARG A 65 3.96 -5.12 1.27
CA ARG A 65 5.31 -5.33 0.73
C ARG A 65 6.03 -6.37 1.57
N TRP A 66 6.39 -7.47 0.93
CA TRP A 66 7.30 -8.45 1.49
C TRP A 66 8.74 -7.92 1.38
N ARG A 67 9.55 -8.08 2.44
CA ARG A 67 10.98 -7.81 2.32
C ARG A 67 11.64 -8.83 1.39
N THR A 68 12.73 -8.41 0.76
CA THR A 68 13.51 -9.23 -0.19
C THR A 68 14.97 -9.42 0.23
N ASP A 69 15.35 -8.87 1.39
CA ASP A 69 16.68 -9.01 1.97
C ASP A 69 16.70 -10.13 3.04
N MET A 70 17.92 -10.56 3.42
CA MET A 70 18.17 -11.60 4.43
C MET A 70 18.91 -11.05 5.66
N ASP A 71 18.74 -9.75 5.95
CA ASP A 71 19.30 -9.09 7.13
C ASP A 71 18.95 -9.84 8.41
N THR A 72 19.91 -9.84 9.35
CA THR A 72 19.69 -10.28 10.72
C THR A 72 18.56 -9.47 11.35
N LEU A 73 17.64 -10.17 12.00
CA LEU A 73 16.53 -9.60 12.73
C LEU A 73 16.62 -9.88 14.21
N TYR A 74 15.90 -9.05 14.95
CA TYR A 74 15.78 -9.13 16.39
C TYR A 74 14.32 -9.14 16.82
N ARG A 75 14.02 -9.88 17.89
CA ARG A 75 12.71 -9.85 18.56
C ARG A 75 12.92 -9.81 20.07
N GLY A 76 12.33 -8.82 20.73
CA GLY A 76 12.16 -8.88 22.18
C GLY A 76 11.03 -9.84 22.53
N ASP A 77 11.26 -10.75 23.47
CA ASP A 77 10.21 -11.61 23.99
C ASP A 77 9.17 -10.75 24.73
N THR A 78 7.94 -10.77 24.24
CA THR A 78 6.77 -10.10 24.85
C THR A 78 5.71 -11.10 25.29
N THR A 79 6.03 -12.38 25.19
CA THR A 79 5.13 -13.53 25.34
C THR A 79 5.54 -14.46 26.46
N GLY A 80 6.76 -14.32 26.99
CA GLY A 80 7.29 -15.18 28.05
C GLY A 80 7.67 -16.57 27.56
N GLN A 81 7.99 -16.72 26.27
CA GLN A 81 8.43 -18.01 25.71
C GLN A 81 9.82 -18.41 26.22
N GLY A 82 10.68 -17.43 26.49
CA GLY A 82 12.05 -17.67 26.92
C GLY A 82 12.80 -18.58 25.94
N LEU A 83 13.54 -19.56 26.46
CA LEU A 83 14.31 -20.49 25.62
C LEU A 83 13.44 -21.55 24.93
N SER A 84 12.15 -21.70 25.28
CA SER A 84 11.25 -22.65 24.57
C SER A 84 11.06 -22.24 23.11
N ALA A 85 11.25 -20.95 22.79
CA ALA A 85 11.23 -20.44 21.42
C ALA A 85 12.21 -21.15 20.47
N PHE A 86 13.30 -21.75 20.95
CA PHE A 86 14.19 -22.54 20.10
C PHE A 86 13.53 -23.79 19.53
N GLN A 87 12.60 -24.39 20.29
CA GLN A 87 11.82 -25.55 19.85
C GLN A 87 10.52 -25.11 19.17
N ASP A 88 9.77 -24.21 19.81
CA ASP A 88 8.42 -23.84 19.40
C ASP A 88 8.40 -22.80 18.27
N GLY A 89 9.49 -22.04 18.12
CA GLY A 89 9.57 -20.84 17.30
C GLY A 89 9.09 -19.57 18.00
N LEU A 90 9.23 -18.45 17.30
CA LEU A 90 8.68 -17.15 17.68
C LEU A 90 7.19 -17.15 17.37
N LEU A 91 6.39 -17.67 18.30
CA LEU A 91 4.96 -17.85 18.11
C LEU A 91 4.24 -16.50 18.07
N PRO A 92 3.23 -16.34 17.20
CA PRO A 92 2.33 -15.20 17.28
C PRO A 92 1.40 -15.35 18.49
N LYS A 93 0.81 -14.25 18.97
CA LYS A 93 -0.10 -14.27 20.12
C LYS A 93 -1.38 -15.08 19.86
N ALA A 94 -1.71 -15.34 18.60
CA ALA A 94 -2.81 -16.22 18.17
C ALA A 94 -2.62 -17.70 18.53
N ALA A 95 -1.40 -18.18 18.82
CA ALA A 95 -1.12 -19.61 18.96
C ALA A 95 -1.91 -20.33 20.08
N GLY A 96 -2.44 -19.59 21.06
CA GLY A 96 -3.30 -20.11 22.14
C GLY A 96 -4.77 -19.71 22.04
N ILE A 97 -5.19 -19.11 20.92
CA ILE A 97 -6.53 -18.54 20.72
C ILE A 97 -7.25 -19.31 19.61
N PRO A 98 -8.57 -19.57 19.70
CA PRO A 98 -9.33 -20.23 18.63
C PRO A 98 -9.18 -19.50 17.29
N GLU A 99 -9.06 -20.27 16.19
CA GLU A 99 -8.84 -19.70 14.84
C GLU A 99 -9.94 -18.72 14.39
N SER A 100 -11.16 -18.89 14.91
CA SER A 100 -12.27 -17.97 14.69
C SER A 100 -12.03 -16.56 15.23
N GLU A 101 -11.10 -16.39 16.17
CA GLU A 101 -10.76 -15.13 16.83
C GLU A 101 -9.43 -14.53 16.34
N TRP A 102 -8.77 -15.17 15.37
CA TRP A 102 -7.50 -14.70 14.84
C TRP A 102 -7.64 -13.39 14.07
N ILE A 103 -6.70 -12.48 14.31
CA ILE A 103 -6.60 -11.16 13.67
C ILE A 103 -5.54 -11.22 12.57
N TYR A 104 -5.98 -11.01 11.32
CA TYR A 104 -5.15 -11.04 10.12
C TYR A 104 -4.81 -9.66 9.56
N ASN A 105 -5.10 -8.61 10.32
CA ASN A 105 -4.86 -7.25 9.88
C ASN A 105 -3.37 -6.88 10.03
N TRP A 106 -2.56 -7.04 8.99
CA TRP A 106 -1.12 -6.80 9.06
C TRP A 106 -0.76 -5.33 9.32
N TYR A 107 -1.68 -4.40 9.07
CA TYR A 107 -1.44 -2.99 9.31
C TYR A 107 -1.65 -2.62 10.80
N ASN A 108 -2.74 -3.06 11.43
CA ASN A 108 -3.17 -2.63 12.78
C ASN A 108 -2.79 -3.61 13.90
N HIS A 109 -2.05 -4.68 13.62
CA HIS A 109 -1.75 -5.74 14.59
C HIS A 109 -0.75 -5.38 15.72
N ALA A 110 -0.49 -4.09 15.94
CA ALA A 110 0.54 -3.55 16.82
C ALA A 110 0.64 -4.27 18.19
N GLY A 111 1.83 -4.18 18.80
CA GLY A 111 2.39 -5.05 19.86
C GLY A 111 1.56 -5.42 21.09
N GLY A 112 0.31 -4.97 21.23
CA GLY A 112 -0.64 -5.36 22.28
C GLY A 112 -1.84 -6.21 21.81
N SER A 113 -2.10 -6.37 20.51
CA SER A 113 -3.30 -7.05 20.04
C SER A 113 -3.29 -8.54 20.39
N ALA A 114 -4.14 -8.95 21.34
CA ALA A 114 -4.44 -10.36 21.58
C ALA A 114 -4.97 -10.98 20.28
N GLY A 115 -4.59 -12.23 19.98
CA GLY A 115 -5.12 -12.95 18.81
C GLY A 115 -4.48 -12.58 17.46
N THR A 116 -3.47 -11.70 17.43
CA THR A 116 -2.72 -11.44 16.18
C THR A 116 -1.99 -12.69 15.68
N VAL A 117 -2.10 -12.98 14.39
CA VAL A 117 -1.36 -14.05 13.69
C VAL A 117 0.09 -13.66 13.38
N PHE A 118 0.50 -12.43 13.66
CA PHE A 118 1.82 -11.92 13.32
C PHE A 118 2.77 -11.96 14.51
N SER A 119 4.02 -12.33 14.24
CA SER A 119 5.14 -12.15 15.17
C SER A 119 5.97 -10.96 14.69
N SER A 120 5.86 -9.84 15.41
CA SER A 120 6.60 -8.61 15.12
C SER A 120 8.07 -8.75 15.48
N THR A 121 8.94 -8.33 14.56
CA THR A 121 10.40 -8.34 14.72
C THR A 121 10.97 -7.05 14.14
N THR A 122 12.24 -6.75 14.36
CA THR A 122 12.83 -5.48 13.95
C THR A 122 14.25 -5.69 13.45
N ARG A 123 14.68 -4.83 12.53
CA ARG A 123 16.10 -4.74 12.12
C ARG A 123 17.00 -4.11 13.20
N SER A 124 16.43 -3.56 14.27
CA SER A 124 17.19 -2.87 15.34
C SER A 124 17.24 -3.67 16.63
N GLN A 125 18.43 -4.12 17.04
CA GLN A 125 18.66 -4.79 18.32
C GLN A 125 18.22 -3.92 19.51
N PHE A 126 18.43 -2.61 19.42
CA PHE A 126 18.02 -1.65 20.45
C PHE A 126 16.49 -1.64 20.64
N ILE A 127 15.74 -1.62 19.54
CA ILE A 127 14.27 -1.64 19.59
C ILE A 127 13.78 -2.98 20.15
N ALA A 128 14.35 -4.09 19.71
CA ALA A 128 14.01 -5.40 20.27
C ALA A 128 14.28 -5.47 21.78
N GLN A 129 15.42 -4.93 22.25
CA GLN A 129 15.75 -4.86 23.67
C GLN A 129 14.77 -3.99 24.46
N HIS A 130 14.30 -2.88 23.88
CA HIS A 130 13.32 -1.98 24.52
C HIS A 130 12.01 -2.69 24.88
N TYR A 131 11.53 -3.60 24.02
CA TYR A 131 10.29 -4.35 24.24
C TYR A 131 10.46 -5.69 24.96
N ALA A 132 11.70 -6.16 25.15
CA ALA A 132 11.95 -7.46 25.74
C ALA A 132 11.63 -7.49 27.24
N SER A 133 10.81 -8.45 27.67
CA SER A 133 10.62 -8.72 29.10
C SER A 133 11.84 -9.41 29.73
N GLU A 134 12.48 -10.31 28.98
CA GLU A 134 13.62 -11.10 29.48
C GLU A 134 14.65 -11.41 28.40
N TRP A 135 14.22 -11.79 27.19
CA TRP A 135 15.09 -12.27 26.13
C TRP A 135 14.98 -11.42 24.86
N VAL A 136 16.12 -11.23 24.19
CA VAL A 136 16.21 -10.71 22.84
C VAL A 136 16.70 -11.83 21.95
N TYR A 137 15.86 -12.27 21.02
CA TYR A 137 16.22 -13.25 20.00
C TYR A 137 16.95 -12.55 18.84
N GLU A 138 17.99 -13.19 18.33
CA GLU A 138 18.64 -12.84 17.06
C GLU A 138 18.41 -14.00 16.09
N PHE A 139 17.95 -13.68 14.87
CA PHE A 139 17.55 -14.71 13.91
C PHE A 139 17.65 -14.20 12.48
N LYS A 140 17.59 -15.14 11.51
CA LYS A 140 17.45 -14.84 10.09
C LYS A 140 16.37 -15.73 9.50
N ALA A 141 15.44 -15.15 8.76
CA ALA A 141 14.41 -15.88 8.05
C ALA A 141 14.05 -15.12 6.76
N PRO A 142 13.74 -15.83 5.65
CA PRO A 142 13.24 -15.17 4.45
C PRO A 142 11.80 -14.69 4.66
N HIS A 143 11.33 -13.82 3.77
CA HIS A 143 10.00 -13.20 3.79
C HIS A 143 9.78 -12.29 5.01
N GLY A 144 8.51 -12.07 5.34
CA GLY A 144 8.07 -11.10 6.35
C GLY A 144 7.61 -9.79 5.70
N ILE A 145 6.56 -9.21 6.26
CA ILE A 145 5.98 -7.96 5.79
C ILE A 145 6.87 -6.82 6.28
N ASP A 146 7.43 -6.04 5.34
CA ASP A 146 8.18 -4.83 5.66
C ASP A 146 7.19 -3.71 5.98
N GLN A 147 7.02 -3.40 7.28
CA GLN A 147 6.00 -2.45 7.71
C GLN A 147 6.32 -1.03 7.23
N GLU A 148 7.59 -0.62 7.20
CA GLU A 148 7.97 0.72 6.74
C GLU A 148 7.60 0.92 5.26
N GLN A 149 7.98 -0.05 4.42
CA GLN A 149 7.67 -0.02 2.99
C GLN A 149 6.16 -0.18 2.75
N SER A 150 5.49 -1.01 3.55
CA SER A 150 4.05 -1.25 3.42
C SER A 150 3.19 -0.08 3.92
N GLY A 151 3.79 0.83 4.70
CA GLY A 151 3.13 2.01 5.24
C GLY A 151 2.51 1.80 6.62
N GLY A 152 2.95 0.79 7.37
CA GLY A 152 2.55 0.52 8.75
C GLY A 152 2.73 1.71 9.69
N PRO A 153 2.05 1.68 10.85
CA PRO A 153 1.90 2.84 11.74
C PRO A 153 3.19 3.31 12.42
N PHE A 154 4.20 2.44 12.56
CA PHE A 154 5.43 2.73 13.31
C PHE A 154 6.69 2.59 12.44
N PRO A 155 6.91 3.50 11.46
CA PRO A 155 8.04 3.37 10.52
C PRO A 155 9.41 3.38 11.21
N ARG A 156 9.54 4.05 12.37
CA ARG A 156 10.80 4.10 13.13
C ARG A 156 11.17 2.78 13.78
N GLU A 157 10.24 1.84 13.90
CA GLU A 157 10.50 0.51 14.47
C GLU A 157 11.21 -0.42 13.48
N VAL A 158 11.31 -0.04 12.20
CA VAL A 158 11.89 -0.85 11.11
C VAL A 158 11.40 -2.31 11.20
N GLU A 159 10.10 -2.44 11.44
CA GLU A 159 9.45 -3.69 11.79
C GLU A 159 9.31 -4.61 10.58
N ILE A 160 9.61 -5.90 10.79
CA ILE A 160 9.25 -7.00 9.92
C ILE A 160 8.25 -7.90 10.65
N SER A 161 7.03 -7.99 10.13
CA SER A 161 5.97 -8.80 10.72
C SER A 161 5.87 -10.15 10.02
N PHE A 162 6.01 -11.25 10.76
CA PHE A 162 5.92 -12.61 10.21
C PHE A 162 4.55 -13.21 10.47
N PRO A 163 3.69 -13.40 9.44
CA PRO A 163 2.42 -14.08 9.61
C PRO A 163 2.66 -15.56 9.91
N GLY A 164 2.02 -16.08 10.94
CA GLY A 164 2.26 -17.43 11.47
C GLY A 164 3.54 -17.55 12.31
N GLY A 165 4.27 -16.46 12.56
CA GLY A 165 5.51 -16.47 13.33
C GLY A 165 6.72 -17.03 12.57
N VAL A 166 7.76 -17.41 13.32
CA VAL A 166 9.03 -17.89 12.75
C VAL A 166 9.46 -19.18 13.47
N LYS A 167 9.70 -20.27 12.74
CA LYS A 167 10.14 -21.54 13.35
C LYS A 167 11.46 -21.39 14.11
N GLY A 168 11.61 -22.20 15.17
CA GLY A 168 12.76 -22.17 16.06
C GLY A 168 14.10 -22.40 15.35
N SER A 169 14.13 -23.22 14.29
CA SER A 169 15.34 -23.47 13.50
C SER A 169 15.93 -22.24 12.79
N PHE A 170 15.18 -21.14 12.68
CA PHE A 170 15.69 -19.88 12.13
C PHE A 170 16.29 -18.96 13.21
N ILE A 171 16.09 -19.28 14.49
CA ILE A 171 16.59 -18.51 15.63
C ILE A 171 18.03 -18.92 15.88
N ASN A 172 18.97 -17.98 15.78
CA ASN A 172 20.40 -18.23 15.99
C ASN A 172 20.71 -18.32 17.49
N LYS A 173 20.25 -17.33 18.26
CA LYS A 173 20.54 -17.22 19.69
C LYS A 173 19.50 -16.36 20.41
N ALA A 174 19.47 -16.47 21.73
CA ALA A 174 18.70 -15.61 22.63
C ALA A 174 19.64 -15.00 23.67
N CYS A 175 19.59 -13.69 23.86
CA CYS A 175 20.41 -12.97 24.84
C CYS A 175 19.54 -12.33 25.91
N LYS A 176 20.03 -12.24 27.15
CA LYS A 176 19.31 -11.55 28.23
C LYS A 176 19.16 -10.07 27.90
N ALA A 177 17.95 -9.55 28.01
CA ALA A 177 17.65 -8.13 27.73
C ALA A 177 18.46 -7.18 28.63
N THR A 178 18.79 -7.58 29.85
CA THR A 178 19.62 -6.79 30.78
C THR A 178 21.11 -6.81 30.45
N ASN A 179 21.58 -7.79 29.68
CA ASN A 179 22.97 -7.90 29.25
C ASN A 179 23.06 -8.74 27.96
N LEU A 180 23.16 -8.04 26.82
CA LEU A 180 23.20 -8.67 25.50
C LEU A 180 24.48 -9.48 25.22
N ALA A 181 25.46 -9.49 26.13
CA ALA A 181 26.59 -10.41 26.06
C ALA A 181 26.29 -11.79 26.67
N ASN A 182 25.23 -11.90 27.50
CA ASN A 182 24.80 -13.16 28.09
C ASN A 182 23.79 -13.84 27.18
N CYS A 183 24.28 -14.72 26.30
CA CYS A 183 23.49 -15.40 25.29
C CYS A 183 23.52 -16.91 25.43
N VAL A 184 22.44 -17.54 24.98
CA VAL A 184 22.33 -18.98 24.73
C VAL A 184 22.20 -19.17 23.23
N THR A 185 23.09 -19.98 22.64
CA THR A 185 23.03 -20.36 21.22
C THR A 185 21.98 -21.45 21.03
N ASN A 186 21.20 -21.35 19.95
CA ASN A 186 20.27 -22.39 19.57
C ASN A 186 21.04 -23.54 18.88
N PRO A 187 21.07 -24.76 19.45
CA PRO A 187 21.75 -25.89 18.82
C PRO A 187 21.10 -26.32 17.50
N ASP A 188 19.82 -25.99 17.29
CA ASP A 188 19.03 -26.38 16.11
C ASP A 188 18.99 -25.30 15.02
N TYR A 189 19.77 -24.22 15.18
CA TYR A 189 19.83 -23.15 14.18
C TYR A 189 20.31 -23.68 12.81
N ARG A 190 19.61 -23.27 11.76
CA ARG A 190 19.96 -23.53 10.36
C ARG A 190 19.94 -22.20 9.61
N GLU A 191 21.08 -21.87 9.02
CA GLU A 191 21.17 -20.68 8.16
C GLU A 191 20.16 -20.83 7.00
N PRO A 192 19.24 -19.85 6.82
CA PRO A 192 18.26 -19.91 5.74
C PRO A 192 18.93 -19.82 4.37
N THR A 193 18.37 -20.54 3.40
CA THR A 193 18.83 -20.52 2.00
C THR A 193 18.19 -19.41 1.18
N GLY A 194 17.05 -18.89 1.62
CA GLY A 194 16.21 -17.95 0.86
C GLY A 194 15.22 -18.63 -0.07
N HIS A 195 15.27 -19.96 -0.19
CA HIS A 195 14.34 -20.76 -1.00
C HIS A 195 13.17 -21.34 -0.20
N GLU A 196 13.17 -21.15 1.12
CA GLU A 196 12.08 -21.58 1.97
C GLU A 196 10.79 -20.83 1.59
N THR A 197 9.69 -21.56 1.50
CA THR A 197 8.35 -20.98 1.34
C THR A 197 7.91 -20.31 2.64
N MET A 198 6.91 -19.43 2.56
CA MET A 198 6.34 -18.76 3.72
C MET A 198 5.81 -19.76 4.77
N GLN A 199 5.23 -20.88 4.33
CA GLN A 199 4.77 -21.96 5.22
C GLN A 199 5.93 -22.76 5.83
N GLN A 200 7.08 -22.84 5.16
CA GLN A 200 8.28 -23.42 5.75
C GLN A 200 8.87 -22.52 6.84
N VAL A 201 8.67 -21.20 6.76
CA VAL A 201 9.07 -20.22 7.79
C VAL A 201 8.10 -20.17 8.96
N ALA A 202 6.79 -20.20 8.71
CA ALA A 202 5.74 -20.00 9.72
C ALA A 202 5.79 -21.05 10.84
N ALA A 203 5.78 -20.61 12.10
CA ALA A 203 5.76 -21.48 13.27
C ALA A 203 4.40 -22.17 13.48
N ILE A 204 3.30 -21.51 13.09
CA ILE A 204 1.95 -22.08 13.09
C ILE A 204 1.34 -22.04 11.68
N PRO A 205 0.39 -22.94 11.35
CA PRO A 205 -0.41 -22.84 10.14
C PRO A 205 -1.17 -21.50 10.09
N ILE A 206 -1.27 -20.90 8.90
CA ILE A 206 -1.99 -19.64 8.68
C ILE A 206 -2.65 -19.66 7.30
N ASP A 207 -3.88 -19.16 7.23
CA ASP A 207 -4.56 -18.86 5.98
C ASP A 207 -4.15 -17.48 5.43
N TRP A 208 -3.26 -17.49 4.44
CA TRP A 208 -2.72 -16.29 3.81
C TRP A 208 -3.77 -15.47 3.07
N ASN A 209 -4.90 -16.07 2.67
CA ASN A 209 -5.96 -15.36 1.96
C ASN A 209 -6.77 -14.43 2.87
N ARG A 210 -6.64 -14.58 4.20
CA ARG A 210 -7.31 -13.74 5.20
C ARG A 210 -6.51 -12.48 5.56
N LEU A 211 -5.28 -12.34 5.07
CA LEU A 211 -4.46 -11.14 5.32
C LEU A 211 -5.18 -9.87 4.86
N GLU A 212 -5.27 -8.88 5.76
CA GLU A 212 -5.96 -7.62 5.51
C GLU A 212 -5.04 -6.42 5.84
N PRO A 213 -4.98 -5.38 5.00
CA PRO A 213 -5.43 -5.33 3.61
C PRO A 213 -4.88 -6.47 2.72
N PRO A 214 -5.56 -6.86 1.64
CA PRO A 214 -4.95 -7.73 0.65
C PRO A 214 -3.75 -7.05 -0.03
N GLU A 215 -2.96 -7.84 -0.75
CA GLU A 215 -1.91 -7.30 -1.60
C GLU A 215 -2.49 -6.46 -2.75
N GLY A 216 -1.85 -5.33 -3.04
CA GLY A 216 -2.32 -4.36 -4.04
C GLY A 216 -3.36 -3.37 -3.50
N LEU A 217 -4.07 -2.70 -4.42
CA LEU A 217 -5.09 -1.71 -4.12
C LEU A 217 -6.48 -2.28 -4.47
N ALA A 218 -7.50 -1.88 -3.70
CA ALA A 218 -8.89 -2.26 -3.92
C ALA A 218 -9.51 -1.53 -5.13
N TRP A 219 -9.03 -1.85 -6.33
CA TRP A 219 -9.53 -1.27 -7.57
C TRP A 219 -10.96 -1.70 -7.85
N VAL A 220 -11.82 -0.72 -8.13
CA VAL A 220 -13.22 -0.94 -8.51
C VAL A 220 -13.54 -0.19 -9.79
N THR A 221 -14.46 -0.74 -10.59
CA THR A 221 -15.08 -0.02 -11.71
C THR A 221 -16.48 0.40 -11.26
N THR A 222 -16.73 1.70 -11.18
CA THR A 222 -18.00 2.21 -10.65
C THR A 222 -19.12 1.94 -11.65
N LYS A 223 -20.30 1.52 -11.19
CA LYS A 223 -21.48 1.38 -12.07
C LYS A 223 -22.31 2.65 -12.15
N GLU A 224 -22.22 3.46 -11.10
CA GLU A 224 -22.95 4.71 -10.94
C GLU A 224 -21.95 5.88 -10.93
N PRO A 225 -22.43 7.12 -11.13
CA PRO A 225 -21.59 8.30 -10.98
C PRO A 225 -20.98 8.38 -9.58
N LEU A 226 -19.80 8.98 -9.50
CA LEU A 226 -19.22 9.42 -8.23
C LEU A 226 -19.17 10.93 -8.18
N TRP A 227 -19.09 11.49 -6.98
CA TRP A 227 -19.05 12.92 -6.73
C TRP A 227 -17.67 13.30 -6.23
N ALA A 228 -16.78 13.66 -7.15
CA ALA A 228 -15.42 14.08 -6.83
C ALA A 228 -15.42 15.47 -6.22
N VAL A 229 -14.62 15.65 -5.18
CA VAL A 229 -14.52 16.93 -4.49
C VAL A 229 -13.21 17.64 -4.80
N GLY A 230 -13.26 18.96 -4.83
CA GLY A 230 -12.06 19.77 -5.01
C GLY A 230 -12.14 21.16 -4.38
N SER A 231 -11.01 21.77 -4.10
CA SER A 231 -10.91 23.14 -3.57
C SER A 231 -9.62 23.80 -4.04
N THR A 232 -9.56 25.14 -3.92
CA THR A 232 -8.36 25.91 -4.28
C THR A 232 -7.14 25.54 -3.44
N THR A 233 -7.34 24.84 -2.31
CA THR A 233 -6.27 24.35 -1.43
C THR A 233 -5.54 23.16 -2.04
N ILE A 234 -6.26 22.28 -2.76
CA ILE A 234 -5.75 20.96 -3.16
C ILE A 234 -5.80 20.68 -4.66
N ASN A 235 -6.42 21.54 -5.45
CA ASN A 235 -6.46 21.42 -6.90
C ASN A 235 -5.97 22.72 -7.55
N PRO A 236 -4.95 22.66 -8.44
CA PRO A 236 -4.50 23.82 -9.18
C PRO A 236 -5.48 24.25 -10.29
N VAL A 237 -6.32 23.32 -10.75
CA VAL A 237 -7.34 23.54 -11.77
C VAL A 237 -8.72 23.28 -11.17
N GLN A 238 -9.68 24.18 -11.42
CA GLN A 238 -11.02 24.16 -10.83
C GLN A 238 -12.09 24.52 -11.88
N GLY A 239 -13.36 24.36 -11.50
CA GLY A 239 -14.51 24.85 -12.27
C GLY A 239 -14.55 24.27 -13.67
N ALA A 240 -14.82 25.12 -14.66
CA ALA A 240 -14.98 24.69 -16.05
C ALA A 240 -13.68 24.12 -16.64
N ASP A 241 -12.54 24.66 -16.19
CA ASP A 241 -11.24 24.20 -16.65
C ASP A 241 -10.97 22.76 -16.22
N ALA A 242 -11.43 22.35 -15.03
CA ALA A 242 -11.29 20.96 -14.57
C ALA A 242 -12.04 19.97 -15.50
N LEU A 243 -13.18 20.35 -16.09
CA LEU A 243 -13.91 19.47 -17.02
C LEU A 243 -13.11 19.17 -18.29
N SER A 244 -12.31 20.13 -18.78
CA SER A 244 -11.54 19.99 -20.01
C SER A 244 -10.11 19.51 -19.78
N GLN A 245 -9.43 20.04 -18.75
CA GLN A 245 -8.02 19.78 -18.46
C GLN A 245 -7.82 18.65 -17.44
N GLY A 246 -8.89 18.26 -16.73
CA GLY A 246 -8.86 17.29 -15.64
C GLY A 246 -8.70 17.93 -14.27
N LEU A 247 -9.24 17.25 -13.26
CA LEU A 247 -9.09 17.61 -11.86
C LEU A 247 -7.84 16.92 -11.31
N GLN A 248 -6.74 17.66 -11.22
CA GLN A 248 -5.46 17.19 -10.69
C GLN A 248 -5.37 17.45 -9.19
N ALA A 249 -4.70 16.56 -8.46
CA ALA A 249 -4.23 16.87 -7.11
C ALA A 249 -3.04 17.84 -7.16
N TRP A 250 -2.79 18.54 -6.05
CA TRP A 250 -1.78 19.61 -5.96
C TRP A 250 -0.31 19.14 -6.05
N ASN A 251 -0.05 17.84 -5.95
CA ASN A 251 1.29 17.26 -6.13
C ASN A 251 1.23 15.88 -6.80
N ALA A 252 2.41 15.33 -7.11
CA ALA A 252 2.58 14.00 -7.70
C ALA A 252 3.21 12.97 -6.73
N LEU A 253 3.13 13.22 -5.41
CA LEU A 253 3.75 12.34 -4.43
C LEU A 253 2.91 11.06 -4.22
N PRO A 254 3.53 9.88 -4.00
CA PRO A 254 2.81 8.63 -3.79
C PRO A 254 1.93 8.67 -2.54
N PRO A 255 0.60 8.56 -2.68
CA PRO A 255 -0.29 8.89 -1.58
C PRO A 255 -0.33 7.80 -0.52
N ASN A 256 -0.70 8.21 0.70
CA ASN A 256 -1.18 7.29 1.72
C ASN A 256 -2.70 7.38 1.78
N LEU A 257 -3.39 6.41 1.18
CA LEU A 257 -4.86 6.40 1.01
C LEU A 257 -5.62 6.47 2.34
N ARG A 258 -5.03 5.97 3.43
CA ARG A 258 -5.62 6.11 4.77
C ARG A 258 -5.77 7.57 5.22
N LEU A 259 -4.90 8.45 4.72
CA LEU A 259 -4.90 9.87 5.04
C LEU A 259 -5.77 10.67 4.07
N ALA A 260 -6.33 10.02 3.04
CA ALA A 260 -7.28 10.62 2.11
C ALA A 260 -8.70 10.79 2.69
N THR A 261 -8.92 10.45 3.97
CA THR A 261 -10.19 10.74 4.68
C THR A 261 -10.49 12.23 4.82
N GLN A 262 -9.43 13.05 4.79
CA GLN A 262 -9.51 14.50 4.80
C GLN A 262 -8.93 15.02 3.48
N PRO A 263 -9.77 15.32 2.47
CA PRO A 263 -9.28 15.70 1.14
C PRO A 263 -8.32 16.89 1.14
N GLU A 264 -8.49 17.88 2.04
CA GLU A 264 -7.55 19.03 2.16
C GLU A 264 -6.28 18.74 2.96
N SER A 265 -6.12 17.54 3.52
CA SER A 265 -4.93 17.18 4.26
C SER A 265 -3.72 17.19 3.32
N PRO A 266 -2.59 17.84 3.70
CA PRO A 266 -1.37 17.76 2.92
C PRO A 266 -0.85 16.31 2.83
N LEU A 267 -1.33 15.41 3.70
CA LEU A 267 -0.98 14.01 3.72
C LEU A 267 -1.81 13.14 2.74
N ALA A 268 -2.92 13.65 2.20
CA ALA A 268 -3.69 12.98 1.15
C ALA A 268 -2.93 12.96 -0.19
N GLN A 269 -2.00 13.91 -0.37
CA GLN A 269 -1.09 14.01 -1.52
C GLN A 269 -1.81 13.94 -2.86
N SER A 270 -1.34 13.12 -3.81
CA SER A 270 -1.80 13.09 -5.21
C SER A 270 -3.21 12.50 -5.41
N VAL A 271 -4.11 12.53 -4.42
CA VAL A 271 -5.45 11.94 -4.50
C VAL A 271 -6.52 13.01 -4.72
N VAL A 272 -7.42 12.74 -5.66
CA VAL A 272 -8.76 13.36 -5.69
C VAL A 272 -9.74 12.38 -5.06
N VAL A 273 -10.45 12.84 -4.03
CA VAL A 273 -11.44 12.03 -3.32
C VAL A 273 -12.80 12.21 -3.98
N ALA A 274 -13.57 11.13 -4.06
CA ALA A 274 -14.95 11.16 -4.50
C ALA A 274 -15.84 10.34 -3.59
N PHE A 275 -17.14 10.66 -3.60
CA PHE A 275 -18.14 9.98 -2.80
C PHE A 275 -19.19 9.33 -3.69
N HIS A 276 -19.73 8.20 -3.25
CA HIS A 276 -20.90 7.60 -3.86
C HIS A 276 -22.12 8.51 -3.68
N ASP A 277 -22.33 8.98 -2.44
CA ASP A 277 -23.42 9.87 -2.11
C ASP A 277 -23.06 11.33 -2.41
N TYR A 278 -23.96 12.01 -3.10
CA TYR A 278 -23.80 13.43 -3.41
C TYR A 278 -23.89 14.29 -2.14
N GLY A 279 -24.75 13.92 -1.19
CA GLY A 279 -24.91 14.61 0.08
C GLY A 279 -23.61 14.64 0.88
N GLU A 280 -22.85 13.56 0.88
CA GLU A 280 -21.51 13.51 1.49
C GLU A 280 -20.50 14.44 0.81
N ALA A 281 -20.49 14.48 -0.52
CA ALA A 281 -19.61 15.38 -1.27
C ALA A 281 -19.96 16.84 -1.00
N LYS A 282 -21.26 17.15 -0.96
CA LYS A 282 -21.79 18.46 -0.61
C LYS A 282 -21.43 18.84 0.82
N LEU A 283 -21.67 17.96 1.79
CA LEU A 283 -21.32 18.15 3.19
C LEU A 283 -19.83 18.48 3.35
N TRP A 284 -18.97 17.74 2.64
CA TRP A 284 -17.55 18.07 2.60
C TRP A 284 -17.31 19.48 2.07
N ALA A 285 -17.90 19.84 0.92
CA ALA A 285 -17.67 21.12 0.28
C ALA A 285 -18.18 22.31 1.12
N THR A 286 -19.29 22.14 1.85
CA THR A 286 -19.91 23.21 2.64
C THR A 286 -19.36 23.32 4.05
N GLU A 287 -18.95 22.20 4.66
CA GLU A 287 -18.57 22.19 6.09
C GLU A 287 -17.07 21.95 6.32
N GLN A 288 -16.44 21.07 5.52
CA GLN A 288 -15.09 20.59 5.78
C GLN A 288 -14.03 21.37 4.99
N ALA A 289 -14.32 21.73 3.74
CA ALA A 289 -13.43 22.53 2.93
C ALA A 289 -13.18 23.91 3.58
N SER A 290 -11.94 24.39 3.53
CA SER A 290 -11.53 25.60 4.22
C SER A 290 -12.28 26.84 3.73
N ASN A 291 -12.49 26.96 2.42
CA ASN A 291 -13.09 28.12 1.76
C ASN A 291 -14.29 27.77 0.87
N GLY A 292 -15.00 26.68 1.20
CA GLY A 292 -15.94 26.08 0.27
C GLY A 292 -15.23 25.21 -0.77
N GLY A 293 -16.00 24.57 -1.64
CA GLY A 293 -15.46 23.59 -2.57
C GLY A 293 -16.33 23.37 -3.80
N TRP A 294 -15.79 22.60 -4.72
CA TRP A 294 -16.45 22.09 -5.89
C TRP A 294 -16.84 20.64 -5.70
N VAL A 295 -18.01 20.28 -6.21
CA VAL A 295 -18.48 18.90 -6.36
C VAL A 295 -18.65 18.62 -7.85
N TYR A 296 -17.86 17.69 -8.37
CA TYR A 296 -17.86 17.28 -9.77
C TYR A 296 -18.49 15.91 -9.93
N GLU A 297 -19.37 15.78 -10.92
CA GLU A 297 -19.93 14.49 -11.31
C GLU A 297 -18.93 13.74 -12.19
N VAL A 298 -18.46 12.59 -11.72
CA VAL A 298 -17.58 11.69 -12.44
C VAL A 298 -18.42 10.68 -13.19
N ARG A 299 -18.10 10.45 -14.47
CA ARG A 299 -18.80 9.49 -15.33
C ARG A 299 -18.81 8.08 -14.71
N PRO A 300 -19.91 7.33 -14.84
CA PRO A 300 -19.94 5.90 -14.55
C PRO A 300 -18.90 5.11 -15.35
N ASN A 301 -18.65 3.87 -14.95
CA ASN A 301 -17.66 2.95 -15.53
C ASN A 301 -16.23 3.50 -15.46
N THR A 302 -15.96 4.33 -14.47
CA THR A 302 -14.62 4.87 -14.20
C THR A 302 -13.96 4.02 -13.11
N VAL A 303 -12.67 3.77 -13.28
CA VAL A 303 -11.88 3.00 -12.31
C VAL A 303 -11.38 3.91 -11.19
N ALA A 304 -11.54 3.47 -9.94
CA ALA A 304 -11.08 4.15 -8.74
C ALA A 304 -10.60 3.14 -7.70
N VAL A 305 -9.98 3.61 -6.62
CA VAL A 305 -9.65 2.77 -5.45
C VAL A 305 -10.72 2.96 -4.39
N ASP A 306 -11.30 1.87 -3.90
CA ASP A 306 -12.27 1.89 -2.81
C ASP A 306 -11.58 2.17 -1.46
N LEU A 307 -12.06 3.21 -0.76
CA LEU A 307 -11.56 3.64 0.54
C LEU A 307 -12.45 3.17 1.71
N SER A 308 -13.51 2.42 1.45
CA SER A 308 -14.42 1.88 2.47
C SER A 308 -13.75 0.86 3.38
N GLY A 309 -12.68 0.20 2.91
CA GLY A 309 -11.89 -0.72 3.70
C GLY A 309 -11.40 -0.06 4.99
N ARG A 310 -11.60 -0.74 6.14
CA ARG A 310 -11.17 -0.28 7.48
C ARG A 310 -9.69 0.10 7.53
N SER A 311 -8.90 -0.46 6.62
CA SER A 311 -7.45 -0.33 6.58
C SER A 311 -6.94 0.59 5.45
N THR A 312 -7.77 0.96 4.47
CA THR A 312 -7.38 1.78 3.28
C THR A 312 -7.99 3.18 3.27
N GLY A 313 -8.94 3.48 4.14
CA GLY A 313 -9.54 4.81 4.31
C GLY A 313 -10.55 4.87 5.44
N ALA A 314 -11.25 3.77 5.74
CA ALA A 314 -12.26 3.70 6.80
C ALA A 314 -13.41 4.72 6.64
N ARG A 315 -13.72 5.12 5.40
CA ARG A 315 -14.89 5.94 5.08
C ARG A 315 -15.73 5.22 4.03
N GLU A 316 -16.88 4.71 4.46
CA GLU A 316 -17.84 4.05 3.58
C GLU A 316 -18.26 4.99 2.44
N GLY A 317 -18.41 4.46 1.23
CA GLY A 317 -18.79 5.24 0.06
C GLY A 317 -17.72 6.21 -0.47
N ALA A 318 -16.51 6.25 0.08
CA ALA A 318 -15.42 7.09 -0.42
C ALA A 318 -14.51 6.34 -1.40
N TYR A 319 -14.01 7.05 -2.40
CA TYR A 319 -13.12 6.55 -3.45
C TYR A 319 -11.95 7.49 -3.69
N ALA A 320 -10.80 6.93 -4.08
CA ALA A 320 -9.61 7.67 -4.46
C ALA A 320 -9.33 7.56 -5.96
N PHE A 321 -9.11 8.71 -6.59
CA PHE A 321 -8.49 8.85 -7.90
C PHE A 321 -7.04 9.32 -7.72
N ILE A 322 -6.12 8.36 -7.76
CA ILE A 322 -4.67 8.63 -7.61
C ILE A 322 -4.16 9.33 -8.88
N GLY A 323 -3.46 10.46 -8.72
CA GLY A 323 -3.08 11.37 -9.80
C GLY A 323 -4.24 12.23 -10.33
N GLY A 324 -5.44 12.14 -9.76
CA GLY A 324 -6.60 12.92 -10.17
C GLY A 324 -7.42 12.28 -11.30
N ILE A 325 -8.29 13.07 -11.92
CA ILE A 325 -9.31 12.61 -12.87
C ILE A 325 -9.15 13.34 -14.20
N LYS A 326 -8.91 12.62 -15.30
CA LYS A 326 -8.75 13.20 -16.64
C LYS A 326 -9.95 14.06 -17.06
N GLY A 327 -9.66 15.10 -17.84
CA GLY A 327 -10.67 15.86 -18.56
C GLY A 327 -11.52 14.94 -19.45
N GLY A 328 -12.80 15.27 -19.58
CA GLY A 328 -13.79 14.45 -20.30
C GLY A 328 -14.40 13.28 -19.50
N LEU A 329 -13.84 12.94 -18.33
CA LEU A 329 -14.49 12.03 -17.36
C LEU A 329 -15.35 12.77 -16.34
N LEU A 330 -15.18 14.09 -16.23
CA LEU A 330 -16.04 14.96 -15.44
C LEU A 330 -17.16 15.50 -16.33
N MET A 331 -18.41 15.41 -15.86
CA MET A 331 -19.58 15.78 -16.64
C MET A 331 -20.09 17.17 -16.23
N ASN A 332 -20.31 17.34 -14.93
CA ASN A 332 -21.02 18.48 -14.36
C ASN A 332 -20.25 18.97 -13.13
N ALA A 333 -20.41 20.24 -12.73
CA ALA A 333 -19.83 20.73 -11.49
C ALA A 333 -20.73 21.73 -10.76
N ARG A 334 -20.63 21.75 -9.44
CA ARG A 334 -21.30 22.71 -8.56
C ARG A 334 -20.29 23.32 -7.59
N ARG A 335 -20.28 24.65 -7.46
CA ARG A 335 -19.47 25.37 -6.46
C ARG A 335 -20.33 25.68 -5.25
N PHE A 336 -19.78 25.46 -4.07
CA PHE A 336 -20.36 25.80 -2.78
C PHE A 336 -19.44 26.75 -2.04
N GLU A 337 -20.04 27.70 -1.33
CA GLU A 337 -19.35 28.49 -0.31
C GLU A 337 -19.51 27.82 1.05
N LYS A 338 -18.53 28.05 1.93
CA LYS A 338 -18.55 27.46 3.27
C LYS A 338 -19.80 27.91 4.03
N GLY A 339 -20.52 26.95 4.61
CA GLY A 339 -21.75 27.16 5.36
C GLY A 339 -22.99 27.43 4.51
N LEU A 340 -22.88 27.50 3.17
CA LEU A 340 -24.04 27.71 2.29
C LEU A 340 -24.48 26.39 1.66
N SER A 341 -25.74 26.03 1.86
CA SER A 341 -26.30 24.78 1.35
C SER A 341 -26.68 24.83 -0.13
N GLU A 342 -26.87 26.02 -0.71
CA GLU A 342 -27.18 26.17 -2.14
C GLU A 342 -25.91 26.40 -2.96
N PRO A 343 -25.80 25.81 -4.16
CA PRO A 343 -24.66 26.07 -5.03
C PRO A 343 -24.69 27.52 -5.53
N VAL A 344 -23.53 28.17 -5.47
CA VAL A 344 -23.33 29.55 -5.93
C VAL A 344 -22.98 29.60 -7.42
N GLU A 345 -22.53 28.47 -7.98
CA GLU A 345 -22.17 28.32 -9.39
C GLU A 345 -22.42 26.88 -9.84
N CYS A 346 -22.85 26.71 -11.10
CA CYS A 346 -23.05 25.42 -11.72
C CYS A 346 -22.54 25.41 -13.15
N ILE A 347 -21.99 24.27 -13.57
CA ILE A 347 -21.38 24.06 -14.88
C ILE A 347 -21.94 22.78 -15.47
N GLY A 348 -22.40 22.84 -16.72
CA GLY A 348 -23.02 21.71 -17.41
C GLY A 348 -24.44 21.36 -16.92
N ILE A 349 -25.03 22.19 -16.06
CA ILE A 349 -26.37 22.01 -15.48
C ILE A 349 -27.20 23.26 -15.73
N GLU A 350 -28.46 23.11 -16.15
CA GLU A 350 -29.39 24.24 -16.26
C GLU A 350 -29.57 24.95 -14.92
N LYS A 351 -29.60 26.28 -14.94
CA LYS A 351 -29.51 27.13 -13.74
C LYS A 351 -30.67 26.92 -12.75
N GLU A 352 -31.85 26.61 -13.28
CA GLU A 352 -33.05 26.32 -12.51
C GLU A 352 -32.95 24.96 -11.81
N VAL A 353 -32.42 23.94 -12.50
CA VAL A 353 -32.15 22.60 -11.96
C VAL A 353 -31.02 22.65 -10.92
N CYS A 354 -30.04 23.54 -11.13
CA CYS A 354 -28.93 23.80 -10.22
C CYS A 354 -29.40 24.28 -8.83
N ARG A 355 -30.47 25.10 -8.75
CA ARG A 355 -30.99 25.65 -7.48
C ARG A 355 -32.13 24.84 -6.86
N LEU A 356 -32.88 24.09 -7.66
CA LEU A 356 -34.04 23.33 -7.21
C LEU A 356 -33.63 21.93 -6.72
N GLU A 357 -32.88 21.84 -5.62
CA GLU A 357 -32.55 20.56 -4.95
C GLU A 357 -33.75 19.92 -4.19
N ARG A 358 -35.00 20.29 -4.49
CA ARG A 358 -36.19 19.62 -3.94
C ARG A 358 -36.99 18.97 -5.06
N ARG A 359 -36.85 17.65 -5.28
CA ARG A 359 -38.02 16.80 -5.61
C ARG A 359 -37.80 15.30 -5.67
N HIS A 360 -36.58 14.78 -5.67
CA HIS A 360 -36.38 13.32 -5.67
C HIS A 360 -35.28 12.94 -4.68
N GLN A 361 -35.68 12.91 -3.40
CA GLN A 361 -35.15 11.94 -2.44
C GLN A 361 -35.94 10.65 -2.61
#